data_AF-A0A4V2GAS6-F1
#
_entry.id   AF-A0A4V2GAS6-F1
#
_cell.length_a   1.000
_cell.length_b   1.000
_cell.length_c   1.000
_cell.angle_alpha   90.00
_cell.angle_beta   90.00
_cell.angle_gamma   90.00
#
_symmetry.space_group_name_H-M   'P 1'
#
loop_
_entity.id
_entity.type
_entity.pdbx_description
1 polymer ?
#
loop_
_entity_poly.entity_id
_entity_poly.type
_entity_poly.pdbx_seq_one_letter_code
_entity_poly.pdbx_strand_id
1 'polypeptide(L)'
;MPENAIWVALVFGAVVLGYTLIHRSTPARRRPAVDSLVMRLGLPVDEHIIALIDRRVRSTVIGSCVAGFIALAVAAVLLVAGGGLPEGLASTLLGLVFAAAVSLGTAAGGAGYFAPQAAQSVRIARAQTPRLNDYLHPLWRWASIGVTVAAVLLCGAILAGAGATSGLIGVPMTGVVVATALAIAAQFGASLLGRRLLDVPQPAREELELQWDDALRGMTVRSLWIAAFTIAWAAALLALLWLLAATPTVTVWFGFVALVPILLLSVPASRRVERRMWTDVVSA
;
A
#
# COMPACT_ATOMS: atom_id res chain seq x y z
N MET A 1 -21.87 -17.97 -7.37
CA MET A 1 -22.03 -17.31 -6.06
C MET A 1 -23.28 -16.45 -6.14
N PRO A 2 -24.23 -16.56 -5.19
CA PRO A 2 -25.40 -15.69 -5.21
C PRO A 2 -24.93 -14.24 -5.19
N GLU A 3 -25.56 -13.37 -5.98
CA GLU A 3 -25.30 -11.93 -6.07
C GLU A 3 -25.12 -11.27 -4.69
N ASN A 4 -25.82 -11.80 -3.69
CA ASN A 4 -25.75 -11.44 -2.28
C ASN A 4 -24.35 -11.55 -1.66
N ALA A 5 -23.49 -12.47 -2.12
CA ALA A 5 -22.17 -12.70 -1.52
C ALA A 5 -21.22 -11.51 -1.70
N ILE A 6 -21.33 -10.79 -2.82
CA ILE A 6 -20.51 -9.61 -3.11
C ILE A 6 -20.90 -8.46 -2.17
N TRP A 7 -22.21 -8.26 -1.99
CA TRP A 7 -22.74 -7.26 -1.05
C TRP A 7 -22.34 -7.58 0.39
N VAL A 8 -22.37 -8.86 0.78
CA VAL A 8 -21.87 -9.29 2.10
C VAL A 8 -20.39 -8.92 2.27
N ALA A 9 -19.54 -9.15 1.25
CA ALA A 9 -18.12 -8.78 1.31
C ALA A 9 -17.91 -7.26 1.42
N LEU A 10 -18.66 -6.45 0.66
CA LEU A 10 -18.60 -4.99 0.72
C LEU A 10 -19.05 -4.45 2.08
N VAL A 11 -20.18 -4.94 2.59
CA VAL A 11 -20.72 -4.57 3.91
C VAL A 11 -19.75 -5.00 5.01
N PHE A 12 -19.23 -6.21 4.94
CA PHE A 12 -18.22 -6.69 5.89
C PHE A 12 -16.97 -5.81 5.87
N GLY A 13 -16.46 -5.47 4.68
CA GLY A 13 -15.34 -4.53 4.54
C GLY A 13 -15.63 -3.17 5.16
N ALA A 14 -16.82 -2.60 4.92
CA ALA A 14 -17.23 -1.33 5.49
C ALA A 14 -17.34 -1.40 7.02
N VAL A 15 -17.89 -2.50 7.56
CA VAL A 15 -17.99 -2.75 9.01
C VAL A 15 -16.59 -2.88 9.63
N VAL A 16 -15.67 -3.62 9.01
CA VAL A 16 -14.28 -3.76 9.49
C VAL A 16 -13.57 -2.41 9.49
N LEU A 17 -13.72 -1.60 8.43
CA LEU A 17 -13.12 -0.26 8.36
C LEU A 17 -13.74 0.69 9.40
N GLY A 18 -15.06 0.67 9.56
CA GLY A 18 -15.78 1.47 10.56
C GLY A 18 -15.40 1.08 11.97
N TYR A 19 -15.36 -0.23 12.26
CA TYR A 19 -14.88 -0.76 13.53
C TYR A 19 -13.44 -0.34 13.78
N THR A 20 -12.55 -0.44 12.79
CA THR A 20 -11.15 -0.03 12.93
C THR A 20 -11.04 1.46 13.25
N LEU A 21 -11.81 2.31 12.57
CA LEU A 21 -11.82 3.76 12.79
C LEU A 21 -12.34 4.12 14.20
N ILE A 22 -13.45 3.51 14.62
CA ILE A 22 -14.06 3.72 15.94
C ILE A 22 -13.16 3.17 17.04
N HIS A 23 -12.65 1.95 16.87
CA HIS A 23 -11.81 1.30 17.86
C HIS A 23 -10.47 2.02 18.00
N ARG A 24 -9.86 2.53 16.92
CA ARG A 24 -8.59 3.25 17.01
C ARG A 24 -8.72 4.77 17.16
N SER A 25 -9.90 5.28 17.48
CA SER A 25 -10.16 6.71 17.66
C SER A 25 -9.51 7.31 18.91
N THR A 26 -9.31 6.53 19.98
CA THR A 26 -8.77 7.00 21.25
C THR A 26 -7.30 6.61 21.46
N PRO A 27 -6.50 7.44 22.19
CA PRO A 27 -5.09 7.13 22.48
C PRO A 27 -4.89 5.78 23.18
N ALA A 28 -5.73 5.48 24.19
CA ALA A 28 -5.65 4.23 24.94
C ALA A 28 -5.78 2.99 24.05
N ARG A 29 -6.62 3.04 23.01
CA ARG A 29 -6.82 1.92 22.08
C ARG A 29 -5.76 1.85 20.97
N ARG A 30 -5.00 2.93 20.73
CA ARG A 30 -3.85 2.93 19.82
C ARG A 30 -2.56 2.47 20.48
N ARG A 31 -2.50 2.48 21.82
CA ARG A 31 -1.31 2.09 22.59
C ARG A 31 -0.70 0.74 22.16
N PRO A 32 -1.44 -0.36 21.92
CA PRO A 32 -0.84 -1.61 21.44
C PRO A 32 -0.17 -1.48 20.05
N ALA A 33 -0.69 -0.61 19.19
CA ALA A 33 -0.10 -0.35 17.88
C ALA A 33 1.18 0.51 18.00
N VAL A 34 1.23 1.42 18.98
CA VAL A 34 2.44 2.19 19.32
C VAL A 34 3.49 1.25 19.93
N ASP A 35 3.12 0.46 20.93
CA ASP A 35 4.03 -0.47 21.63
C ASP A 35 4.60 -1.52 20.67
N SER A 36 3.78 -2.10 19.78
CA SER A 36 4.27 -3.03 18.77
C SER A 36 5.23 -2.38 17.76
N LEU A 37 5.05 -1.09 17.46
CA LEU A 37 5.97 -0.35 16.61
C LEU A 37 7.30 -0.10 17.32
N VAL A 38 7.25 0.31 18.59
CA VAL A 38 8.42 0.46 19.46
C VAL A 38 9.20 -0.84 19.56
N MET A 39 8.55 -1.96 19.89
CA MET A 39 9.19 -3.27 19.97
C MET A 39 9.80 -3.71 18.64
N ARG A 40 9.14 -3.42 17.52
CA ARG A 40 9.60 -3.81 16.18
C ARG A 40 10.88 -3.08 15.78
N LEU A 41 10.91 -1.76 16.00
CA LEU A 41 12.06 -0.92 15.67
C LEU A 41 13.17 -1.01 16.72
N GLY A 42 12.84 -1.31 17.98
CA GLY A 42 13.83 -1.44 19.05
C GLY A 42 14.56 -0.14 19.37
N LEU A 43 14.00 1.01 18.99
CA LEU A 43 14.56 2.33 19.30
C LEU A 43 14.11 2.77 20.70
N PRO A 44 14.95 3.52 21.43
CA PRO A 44 14.54 4.09 22.72
C PRO A 44 13.38 5.07 22.53
N VAL A 45 12.60 5.27 23.59
CA VAL A 45 11.38 6.09 23.55
C VAL A 45 11.27 6.89 24.83
N ASP A 46 10.88 8.15 24.67
CA ASP A 46 10.39 9.01 25.74
C ASP A 46 8.90 9.35 25.49
N GLU A 47 8.29 10.09 26.42
CA GLU A 47 6.88 10.49 26.32
C GLU A 47 6.60 11.39 25.09
N HIS A 48 7.58 12.20 24.69
CA HIS A 48 7.45 13.08 23.53
C HIS A 48 7.38 12.29 22.22
N ILE A 49 8.29 11.33 22.04
CA ILE A 49 8.33 10.41 20.90
C ILE A 49 7.07 9.55 20.86
N ILE A 50 6.58 9.05 22.00
CA ILE A 50 5.31 8.29 22.06
C ILE A 50 4.16 9.14 21.50
N ALA A 51 4.07 10.41 21.85
CA ALA A 51 3.04 11.31 21.31
C ALA A 51 3.18 11.54 19.79
N LEU A 52 4.41 11.62 19.27
CA LEU A 52 4.66 11.71 17.82
C LEU A 52 4.22 10.43 17.09
N ILE A 53 4.57 9.26 17.63
CA ILE A 53 4.16 7.97 17.08
C ILE A 53 2.64 7.82 17.13
N ASP A 54 1.97 8.22 18.21
CA ASP A 54 0.51 8.14 18.32
C ASP A 54 -0.21 8.97 17.25
N ARG A 55 0.24 10.23 17.05
CA ARG A 55 -0.28 11.10 15.99
C ARG A 55 -0.12 10.46 14.62
N ARG A 56 1.03 9.84 14.38
CA ARG A 56 1.36 9.16 13.14
C ARG A 56 0.52 7.90 12.90
N VAL A 57 0.36 7.07 13.92
CA VAL A 57 -0.50 5.88 13.87
C VAL A 57 -1.94 6.31 13.59
N ARG A 58 -2.41 7.38 14.24
CA ARG A 58 -3.74 7.96 13.99
C ARG A 58 -3.89 8.43 12.54
N SER A 59 -2.96 9.22 12.01
CA SER A 59 -3.05 9.71 10.63
C SER A 59 -3.03 8.57 9.61
N THR A 60 -2.23 7.54 9.87
CA THR A 60 -2.15 6.32 9.06
C THR A 60 -3.45 5.54 9.08
N VAL A 61 -4.04 5.33 10.26
CA VAL A 61 -5.33 4.64 10.41
C VAL A 61 -6.43 5.42 9.67
N ILE A 62 -6.54 6.72 9.90
CA ILE A 62 -7.55 7.56 9.23
C ILE A 62 -7.35 7.49 7.71
N GLY A 63 -6.12 7.68 7.23
CA GLY A 63 -5.81 7.61 5.81
C GLY A 63 -6.20 6.27 5.19
N SER A 64 -5.86 5.15 5.86
CA SER A 64 -6.22 3.80 5.40
C SER A 64 -7.73 3.56 5.38
N CYS A 65 -8.47 4.02 6.40
CA CYS A 65 -9.92 3.89 6.46
C CYS A 65 -10.59 4.73 5.37
N VAL A 66 -10.19 5.99 5.20
CA VAL A 66 -10.75 6.88 4.16
C VAL A 66 -10.51 6.30 2.77
N ALA A 67 -9.29 5.88 2.47
CA ALA A 67 -8.98 5.26 1.18
C ALA A 67 -9.76 3.95 0.98
N GLY A 68 -9.89 3.13 2.04
CA GLY A 68 -10.69 1.91 2.00
C GLY A 68 -12.17 2.18 1.72
N PHE A 69 -12.79 3.18 2.36
CA PHE A 69 -14.18 3.55 2.11
C PHE A 69 -14.39 4.07 0.68
N ILE A 70 -13.47 4.89 0.17
CA ILE A 70 -13.49 5.35 -1.24
C ILE A 70 -13.42 4.14 -2.18
N ALA A 71 -12.54 3.19 -1.92
CA ALA A 71 -12.40 2.01 -2.75
C ALA A 71 -13.63 1.10 -2.73
N LEU A 72 -14.26 0.91 -1.56
CA LEU A 72 -15.53 0.18 -1.45
C LEU A 72 -16.65 0.89 -2.20
N ALA A 73 -16.75 2.22 -2.11
CA ALA A 73 -17.75 2.99 -2.84
C ALA A 73 -17.54 2.88 -4.36
N VAL A 74 -16.31 3.03 -4.84
CA VAL A 74 -15.97 2.86 -6.26
C VAL A 74 -16.29 1.44 -6.73
N ALA A 75 -15.93 0.42 -5.94
CA ALA A 75 -16.25 -0.97 -6.27
C ALA A 75 -17.76 -1.21 -6.35
N ALA A 76 -18.54 -0.67 -5.41
CA ALA A 76 -20.00 -0.76 -5.43
C ALA A 76 -20.62 -0.09 -6.67
N VAL A 77 -20.14 1.11 -7.03
CA VAL A 77 -20.61 1.81 -8.24
C VAL A 77 -20.29 1.02 -9.50
N LEU A 78 -19.07 0.48 -9.61
CA LEU A 78 -18.67 -0.35 -10.76
C LEU A 78 -19.48 -1.63 -10.86
N LEU A 79 -19.81 -2.26 -9.73
CA LEU A 79 -20.65 -3.46 -9.68
C LEU A 79 -22.07 -3.18 -10.17
N VAL A 80 -22.68 -2.09 -9.69
CA VAL A 80 -24.05 -1.69 -10.08
C VAL A 80 -24.10 -1.28 -11.55
N ALA A 81 -23.13 -0.48 -12.01
CA ALA A 81 -23.09 -0.01 -13.40
C ALA A 81 -22.72 -1.12 -14.39
N GLY A 82 -21.92 -2.10 -13.97
CA GLY A 82 -21.42 -3.20 -14.80
C GLY A 82 -22.34 -4.43 -14.89
N GLY A 83 -23.46 -4.46 -14.17
CA GLY A 83 -24.36 -5.61 -14.15
C GLY A 83 -23.81 -6.82 -13.38
N GLY A 84 -22.91 -6.59 -12.42
CA GLY A 84 -22.28 -7.63 -11.60
C GLY A 84 -20.87 -8.05 -12.07
N LEU A 85 -20.26 -8.99 -11.32
CA LEU A 85 -18.97 -9.59 -11.66
C LEU A 85 -19.16 -11.09 -11.94
N PRO A 86 -18.41 -11.68 -12.89
CA PRO A 86 -18.42 -13.13 -13.11
C PRO A 86 -18.12 -13.89 -11.82
N GLU A 87 -18.80 -15.03 -11.63
CA GLU A 87 -18.66 -15.83 -10.42
C GLU A 87 -17.19 -16.23 -10.18
N GLY A 88 -16.69 -16.00 -8.96
CA GLY A 88 -15.31 -16.31 -8.55
C GLY A 88 -14.30 -15.17 -8.73
N LEU A 89 -14.55 -14.18 -9.60
CA LEU A 89 -13.66 -13.02 -9.77
C LEU A 89 -13.88 -11.95 -8.71
N ALA A 90 -15.10 -11.85 -8.18
CA ALA A 90 -15.49 -10.78 -7.27
C ALA A 90 -14.66 -10.75 -5.98
N SER A 91 -14.42 -11.90 -5.35
CA SER A 91 -13.66 -11.97 -4.09
C SER A 91 -12.19 -11.59 -4.27
N THR A 92 -11.54 -12.10 -5.33
CA THR A 92 -10.13 -11.82 -5.62
C THR A 92 -9.91 -10.35 -5.97
N LEU A 93 -10.78 -9.77 -6.82
CA LEU A 93 -10.67 -8.37 -7.21
C LEU A 93 -10.97 -7.41 -6.05
N LEU A 94 -11.99 -7.69 -5.25
CA LEU A 94 -12.27 -6.89 -4.06
C LEU A 94 -11.11 -6.92 -3.06
N GLY A 95 -10.50 -8.09 -2.84
CA GLY A 95 -9.33 -8.21 -1.97
C GLY A 95 -8.14 -7.38 -2.44
N LEU A 96 -7.84 -7.42 -3.75
CA LEU A 96 -6.75 -6.64 -4.35
C LEU A 96 -7.03 -5.13 -4.32
N VAL A 97 -8.24 -4.71 -4.66
CA VAL A 97 -8.67 -3.31 -4.58
C VAL A 97 -8.58 -2.80 -3.13
N PHE A 98 -9.02 -3.60 -2.17
CA PHE A 98 -8.93 -3.25 -0.76
C PHE A 98 -7.47 -3.15 -0.28
N ALA A 99 -6.62 -4.11 -0.63
CA ALA A 99 -5.20 -4.09 -0.27
C ALA A 99 -4.47 -2.87 -0.87
N ALA A 100 -4.76 -2.55 -2.13
CA ALA A 100 -4.25 -1.35 -2.80
C ALA A 100 -4.71 -0.07 -2.11
N ALA A 101 -6.01 0.03 -1.80
CA ALA A 101 -6.59 1.19 -1.14
C ALA A 101 -6.03 1.41 0.27
N VAL A 102 -5.92 0.35 1.07
CA VAL A 102 -5.32 0.40 2.41
C VAL A 102 -3.86 0.84 2.34
N SER A 103 -3.10 0.32 1.38
CA SER A 103 -1.69 0.68 1.19
C SER A 103 -1.51 2.14 0.74
N LEU A 104 -2.36 2.60 -0.19
CA LEU A 104 -2.38 4.01 -0.63
C LEU A 104 -2.78 4.95 0.51
N GLY A 105 -3.83 4.61 1.27
CA GLY A 105 -4.30 5.41 2.40
C GLY A 105 -3.26 5.48 3.52
N THR A 106 -2.56 4.38 3.77
CA THR A 106 -1.42 4.31 4.70
C THR A 106 -0.29 5.26 4.26
N ALA A 107 0.06 5.23 2.96
CA ALA A 107 1.08 6.11 2.41
C ALA A 107 0.66 7.58 2.46
N ALA A 108 -0.58 7.91 2.10
CA ALA A 108 -1.10 9.28 2.10
C ALA A 108 -1.20 9.87 3.53
N GLY A 109 -1.78 9.12 4.48
CA GLY A 109 -1.85 9.50 5.89
C GLY A 109 -0.46 9.65 6.52
N GLY A 110 0.50 8.90 6.01
CA GLY A 110 1.90 9.02 6.38
C GLY A 110 2.63 10.23 5.76
N ALA A 111 2.38 10.52 4.49
CA ALA A 111 3.02 11.63 3.81
C ALA A 111 2.62 12.99 4.40
N GLY A 112 1.35 13.14 4.82
CA GLY A 112 0.85 14.37 5.44
C GLY A 112 1.55 14.77 6.75
N TYR A 113 2.25 13.84 7.40
CA TYR A 113 3.04 14.13 8.60
C TYR A 113 4.31 14.96 8.29
N PHE A 114 4.87 14.81 7.09
CA PHE A 114 6.10 15.49 6.68
C PHE A 114 5.82 16.83 5.99
N ALA A 115 4.72 17.51 6.33
CA ALA A 115 4.49 18.87 5.86
C ALA A 115 5.52 19.83 6.49
N PRO A 116 6.06 20.82 5.74
CA PRO A 116 7.01 21.78 6.28
C PRO A 116 6.45 22.49 7.52
N GLN A 117 7.14 22.40 8.65
CA GLN A 117 6.79 23.15 9.85
C GLN A 117 7.50 24.50 9.87
N ALA A 118 6.80 25.54 10.34
CA ALA A 118 7.41 26.86 10.54
C ALA A 118 8.55 26.76 11.59
N ALA A 119 9.75 27.21 11.21
CA ALA A 119 10.95 27.12 12.04
C ALA A 119 10.88 28.13 13.20
N GLN A 120 10.86 27.63 14.44
CA GLN A 120 10.89 28.46 15.65
C GLN A 120 11.91 28.02 16.70
N SER A 121 12.73 26.98 16.44
CA SER A 121 13.72 26.48 17.40
C SER A 121 15.01 26.03 16.72
N VAL A 122 16.11 25.95 17.48
CA VAL A 122 17.34 25.26 17.06
C VAL A 122 16.98 23.82 16.73
N ARG A 123 17.42 23.34 15.56
CA ARG A 123 17.10 22.00 15.05
C ARG A 123 18.33 21.36 14.43
N ILE A 124 18.46 20.07 14.64
CA ILE A 124 19.50 19.21 14.08
C ILE A 124 18.98 18.69 12.73
N ALA A 125 19.87 18.61 11.74
CA ALA A 125 19.59 18.02 10.44
C ALA A 125 20.74 17.08 10.06
N ARG A 126 20.44 16.08 9.23
CA ARG A 126 21.46 15.18 8.70
C ARG A 126 22.46 15.94 7.82
N ALA A 127 23.73 15.57 7.94
CA ALA A 127 24.79 16.02 7.03
C ALA A 127 24.67 15.39 5.63
N GLN A 128 24.12 14.18 5.53
CA GLN A 128 23.95 13.45 4.28
C GLN A 128 22.48 13.30 3.89
N THR A 129 22.17 13.54 2.62
CA THR A 129 20.82 13.34 2.08
C THR A 129 20.49 11.85 1.97
N PRO A 130 19.43 11.35 2.63
CA PRO A 130 19.02 9.96 2.55
C PRO A 130 18.65 9.54 1.12
N ARG A 131 19.05 8.34 0.71
CA ARG A 131 18.70 7.79 -0.61
C ARG A 131 17.58 6.76 -0.48
N LEU A 132 16.82 6.57 -1.56
CA LEU A 132 15.75 5.55 -1.60
C LEU A 132 16.25 4.15 -1.22
N ASN A 133 17.46 3.79 -1.64
CA ASN A 133 18.06 2.48 -1.39
C ASN A 133 18.41 2.24 0.09
N ASP A 134 18.40 3.28 0.91
CA ASP A 134 18.64 3.16 2.35
C ASP A 134 17.37 2.75 3.09
N TYR A 135 16.19 3.13 2.56
CA TYR A 135 14.88 2.76 3.10
C TYR A 135 14.27 1.52 2.45
N LEU A 136 14.49 1.32 1.16
CA LEU A 136 13.90 0.23 0.39
C LEU A 136 14.98 -0.65 -0.23
N HIS A 137 14.87 -1.97 -0.05
CA HIS A 137 15.76 -2.90 -0.72
C HIS A 137 15.61 -2.75 -2.25
N PRO A 138 16.71 -2.69 -3.03
CA PRO A 138 16.63 -2.55 -4.49
C PRO A 138 15.75 -3.62 -5.16
N LEU A 139 15.82 -4.87 -4.70
CA LEU A 139 14.94 -5.96 -5.17
C LEU A 139 13.43 -5.63 -5.07
N TRP A 140 12.96 -4.93 -4.04
CA TRP A 140 11.54 -4.54 -3.94
C TRP A 140 11.16 -3.55 -5.04
N ARG A 141 12.05 -2.58 -5.30
CA ARG A 141 11.88 -1.63 -6.39
C ARG A 141 11.83 -2.33 -7.74
N TRP A 142 12.76 -3.26 -7.99
CA TRP A 142 12.80 -4.03 -9.23
C TRP A 142 11.61 -4.97 -9.39
N ALA A 143 11.15 -5.60 -8.31
CA ALA A 143 9.95 -6.42 -8.32
C ALA A 143 8.71 -5.60 -8.69
N SER A 144 8.52 -4.42 -8.09
CA SER A 144 7.43 -3.49 -8.44
C SER A 144 7.48 -3.11 -9.91
N ILE A 145 8.64 -2.66 -10.40
CA ILE A 145 8.83 -2.30 -11.81
C ILE A 145 8.57 -3.49 -12.73
N GLY A 146 9.12 -4.66 -12.41
CA GLY A 146 8.96 -5.88 -13.21
C GLY A 146 7.51 -6.31 -13.33
N VAL A 147 6.74 -6.25 -12.25
CA VAL A 147 5.30 -6.55 -12.27
C VAL A 147 4.52 -5.50 -13.06
N THR A 148 4.87 -4.20 -12.95
CA THR A 148 4.26 -3.16 -13.80
C THR A 148 4.54 -3.41 -15.27
N VAL A 149 5.80 -3.73 -15.63
CA VAL A 149 6.17 -4.07 -17.01
C VAL A 149 5.41 -5.30 -17.49
N ALA A 150 5.28 -6.34 -16.68
CA ALA A 150 4.50 -7.52 -17.01
C ALA A 150 3.02 -7.17 -17.28
N ALA A 151 2.39 -6.36 -16.42
CA ALA A 151 1.02 -5.89 -16.65
C ALA A 151 0.87 -5.14 -17.99
N VAL A 152 1.84 -4.25 -18.31
CA VAL A 152 1.86 -3.51 -19.57
C VAL A 152 2.01 -4.44 -20.78
N LEU A 153 2.92 -5.40 -20.71
CA LEU A 153 3.15 -6.37 -21.81
C LEU A 153 1.91 -7.25 -22.03
N LEU A 154 1.28 -7.73 -20.96
CA LEU A 154 0.06 -8.52 -21.04
C LEU A 154 -1.10 -7.70 -21.63
N CYS A 155 -1.28 -6.46 -21.17
CA CYS A 155 -2.26 -5.54 -21.76
C CYS A 155 -1.97 -5.25 -23.24
N GLY A 156 -0.70 -5.07 -23.60
CA GLY A 156 -0.27 -4.89 -24.99
C GLY A 156 -0.58 -6.09 -25.87
N ALA A 157 -0.36 -7.31 -25.37
CA ALA A 157 -0.71 -8.54 -26.06
C ALA A 157 -2.23 -8.63 -26.32
N ILE A 158 -3.05 -8.29 -25.33
CA ILE A 158 -4.52 -8.22 -25.46
C ILE A 158 -4.93 -7.24 -26.56
N LEU A 159 -4.36 -6.02 -26.56
CA LEU A 159 -4.65 -4.99 -27.57
C LEU A 159 -4.16 -5.38 -28.97
N ALA A 160 -3.13 -6.22 -29.07
CA ALA A 160 -2.65 -6.80 -30.33
C ALA A 160 -3.51 -7.98 -30.81
N GLY A 161 -4.58 -8.34 -30.09
CA GLY A 161 -5.49 -9.41 -30.46
C GLY A 161 -5.10 -10.80 -29.93
N ALA A 162 -4.10 -10.90 -29.03
CA ALA A 162 -3.82 -12.16 -28.36
C ALA A 162 -4.94 -12.47 -27.35
N GLY A 163 -5.53 -13.67 -27.41
CA GLY A 163 -6.57 -14.12 -26.48
C GLY A 163 -7.60 -15.02 -27.14
N ALA A 164 -8.48 -15.62 -26.34
CA ALA A 164 -9.53 -16.48 -26.85
C ALA A 164 -10.58 -15.64 -27.60
N THR A 165 -10.85 -15.99 -28.87
CA THR A 165 -11.94 -15.42 -29.69
C THR A 165 -13.33 -15.70 -29.15
N SER A 166 -13.44 -16.58 -28.14
CA SER A 166 -14.68 -16.89 -27.45
C SER A 166 -15.06 -15.71 -26.56
N GLY A 167 -16.13 -15.00 -26.93
CA GLY A 167 -16.82 -13.99 -26.12
C GLY A 167 -17.45 -14.57 -24.84
N LEU A 168 -16.65 -15.24 -24.03
CA LEU A 168 -17.02 -15.78 -22.75
C LEU A 168 -17.07 -14.64 -21.72
N ILE A 169 -18.22 -14.58 -21.06
CA ILE A 169 -18.58 -13.74 -19.92
C ILE A 169 -17.39 -13.67 -18.95
N GLY A 170 -16.63 -12.58 -19.02
CA GLY A 170 -15.33 -12.43 -18.40
C GLY A 170 -14.90 -10.97 -18.36
N VAL A 171 -13.83 -10.67 -17.61
CA VAL A 171 -13.32 -9.30 -17.37
C VAL A 171 -13.40 -8.44 -18.64
N PRO A 172 -13.99 -7.23 -18.61
CA PRO A 172 -14.02 -6.39 -19.79
C PRO A 172 -12.62 -5.89 -20.15
N MET A 173 -12.28 -5.84 -21.44
CA MET A 173 -10.97 -5.33 -21.92
C MET A 173 -10.70 -3.91 -21.37
N THR A 174 -11.73 -3.06 -21.31
CA THR A 174 -11.64 -1.72 -20.72
C THR A 174 -11.19 -1.77 -19.26
N GLY A 175 -11.63 -2.75 -18.47
CA GLY A 175 -11.19 -2.96 -17.10
C GLY A 175 -9.70 -3.29 -17.00
N VAL A 176 -9.17 -4.12 -17.90
CA VAL A 176 -7.74 -4.44 -17.96
C VAL A 176 -6.91 -3.21 -18.33
N VAL A 177 -7.36 -2.44 -19.33
CA VAL A 177 -6.69 -1.20 -19.76
C VAL A 177 -6.65 -0.18 -18.62
N VAL A 178 -7.79 0.04 -17.95
CA VAL A 178 -7.87 0.98 -16.80
C VAL A 178 -6.99 0.52 -15.64
N ALA A 179 -7.02 -0.77 -15.29
CA ALA A 179 -6.16 -1.30 -14.22
C ALA A 179 -4.68 -1.14 -14.55
N THR A 180 -4.29 -1.38 -15.81
CA THR A 180 -2.91 -1.19 -16.28
C THR A 180 -2.51 0.28 -16.24
N ALA A 181 -3.39 1.19 -16.66
CA ALA A 181 -3.14 2.63 -16.55
C ALA A 181 -2.96 3.09 -15.09
N LEU A 182 -3.79 2.57 -14.17
CA LEU A 182 -3.65 2.81 -12.74
C LEU A 182 -2.34 2.25 -12.16
N ALA A 183 -1.90 1.08 -12.62
CA ALA A 183 -0.61 0.50 -12.23
C ALA A 183 0.56 1.39 -12.65
N ILE A 184 0.54 1.88 -13.89
CA ILE A 184 1.55 2.82 -14.40
C ILE A 184 1.52 4.11 -13.56
N ALA A 185 0.35 4.71 -13.35
CA ALA A 185 0.18 5.93 -12.58
C ALA A 185 0.67 5.75 -11.13
N ALA A 186 0.34 4.62 -10.49
CA ALA A 186 0.80 4.30 -9.14
C ALA A 186 2.32 4.12 -9.07
N GLN A 187 2.92 3.48 -10.08
CA GLN A 187 4.37 3.29 -10.18
C GLN A 187 5.11 4.63 -10.33
N PHE A 188 4.60 5.54 -11.18
CA PHE A 188 5.11 6.91 -11.29
C PHE A 188 4.90 7.71 -10.01
N GLY A 189 3.70 7.62 -9.43
CA GLY A 189 3.37 8.25 -8.15
C GLY A 189 4.29 7.80 -7.04
N ALA A 190 4.58 6.51 -6.94
CA ALA A 190 5.51 5.97 -5.93
C ALA A 190 6.94 6.48 -6.10
N SER A 191 7.41 6.60 -7.34
CA SER A 191 8.73 7.19 -7.63
C SER A 191 8.76 8.69 -7.31
N LEU A 192 7.76 9.46 -7.73
CA LEU A 192 7.71 10.91 -7.55
C LEU A 192 7.51 11.30 -6.09
N LEU A 193 6.50 10.73 -5.43
CA LEU A 193 6.22 10.97 -4.02
C LEU A 193 7.34 10.42 -3.14
N GLY A 194 7.95 9.29 -3.51
CA GLY A 194 9.13 8.76 -2.83
C GLY A 194 10.29 9.75 -2.84
N ARG A 195 10.60 10.36 -3.99
CA ARG A 195 11.63 11.41 -4.09
C ARG A 195 11.25 12.63 -3.26
N ARG A 196 10.04 13.16 -3.45
CA ARG A 196 9.56 14.33 -2.71
C ARG A 196 9.61 14.11 -1.19
N LEU A 197 9.24 12.93 -0.70
CA LEU A 197 9.31 12.58 0.72
C LEU A 197 10.74 12.60 1.26
N LEU A 198 11.72 12.16 0.45
CA LEU A 198 13.14 12.20 0.83
C LEU A 198 13.70 13.62 0.83
N ASP A 199 13.22 14.45 -0.10
CA ASP A 199 13.65 15.85 -0.24
C ASP A 199 13.07 16.76 0.85
N VAL A 200 12.01 16.34 1.56
CA VAL A 200 11.48 17.13 2.68
C VAL A 200 12.54 17.19 3.80
N PRO A 201 12.92 18.39 4.27
CA PRO A 201 13.77 18.53 5.46
C PRO A 201 13.12 17.88 6.70
N GLN A 202 13.92 17.22 7.54
CA GLN A 202 13.48 16.66 8.84
C GLN A 202 14.16 17.41 9.97
N PRO A 203 13.63 18.58 10.34
CA PRO A 203 14.29 19.36 11.35
C PRO A 203 13.82 18.83 12.72
N ALA A 204 14.73 18.16 13.43
CA ALA A 204 14.48 17.50 14.72
C ALA A 204 15.13 18.30 15.87
N ARG A 205 14.58 18.23 17.09
CA ARG A 205 15.17 18.87 18.28
C ARG A 205 16.34 18.09 18.81
N GLU A 206 16.26 16.77 18.73
CA GLU A 206 17.22 15.84 19.29
C GLU A 206 17.50 14.69 18.31
N GLU A 207 18.61 14.00 18.50
CA GLU A 207 19.02 12.88 17.64
C GLU A 207 18.02 11.72 17.68
N LEU A 208 17.41 11.47 18.84
CA LEU A 208 16.39 10.42 18.99
C LEU A 208 15.15 10.70 18.12
N GLU A 209 14.69 11.95 18.09
CA GLU A 209 13.57 12.37 17.25
C GLU A 209 13.91 12.17 15.77
N LEU A 210 15.15 12.50 15.36
CA LEU A 210 15.62 12.29 13.99
C LEU A 210 15.65 10.79 13.61
N GLN A 211 16.11 9.92 14.51
CA GLN A 211 16.10 8.46 14.32
C GLN A 211 14.68 7.92 14.07
N TRP A 212 13.72 8.37 14.88
CA TRP A 212 12.32 7.99 14.75
C TRP A 212 11.69 8.52 13.47
N ASP A 213 11.93 9.78 13.12
CA ASP A 213 11.43 10.37 11.88
C ASP A 213 11.94 9.62 10.64
N ASP A 214 13.20 9.17 10.65
CA ASP A 214 13.76 8.34 9.59
C ASP A 214 13.12 6.95 9.51
N ALA A 215 12.91 6.29 10.64
CA ALA A 215 12.21 5.01 10.67
C ALA A 215 10.78 5.14 10.12
N LEU A 216 10.05 6.18 10.55
CA LEU A 216 8.69 6.49 10.08
C LEU A 216 8.67 6.83 8.58
N ARG A 217 9.64 7.62 8.10
CA ARG A 217 9.81 7.94 6.67
C ARG A 217 10.05 6.68 5.86
N GLY A 218 10.94 5.80 6.30
CA GLY A 218 11.23 4.52 5.65
C GLY A 218 10.00 3.63 5.51
N MET A 219 9.18 3.55 6.55
CA MET A 219 7.91 2.82 6.49
C MET A 219 6.94 3.44 5.48
N THR A 220 6.85 4.78 5.43
CA THR A 220 6.01 5.49 4.43
C THR A 220 6.40 5.13 3.01
N VAL A 221 7.70 5.24 2.72
CA VAL A 221 8.26 4.96 1.40
C VAL A 221 8.02 3.49 1.04
N ARG A 222 8.24 2.57 1.98
CA ARG A 222 7.92 1.16 1.78
C ARG A 222 6.44 0.93 1.46
N SER A 223 5.52 1.50 2.24
CA SER A 223 4.07 1.36 2.00
C SER A 223 3.65 1.90 0.64
N LEU A 224 4.25 3.02 0.20
CA LEU A 224 4.01 3.62 -1.11
C LEU A 224 4.42 2.67 -2.25
N TRP A 225 5.59 2.03 -2.14
CA TRP A 225 6.06 1.05 -3.14
C TRP A 225 5.26 -0.25 -3.10
N ILE A 226 4.83 -0.72 -1.92
CA ILE A 226 3.95 -1.88 -1.81
C ILE A 226 2.58 -1.58 -2.44
N ALA A 227 2.06 -0.36 -2.29
CA ALA A 227 0.82 0.05 -2.95
C ALA A 227 0.95 -0.04 -4.48
N ALA A 228 2.03 0.52 -5.05
CA ALA A 228 2.31 0.44 -6.48
C ALA A 228 2.45 -1.01 -6.96
N PHE A 229 3.21 -1.84 -6.24
CA PHE A 229 3.35 -3.26 -6.52
C PHE A 229 1.98 -3.97 -6.51
N THR A 230 1.14 -3.72 -5.50
CA THR A 230 -0.16 -4.38 -5.35
C THR A 230 -1.12 -4.02 -6.49
N ILE A 231 -1.13 -2.76 -6.92
CA ILE A 231 -1.95 -2.30 -8.05
C ILE A 231 -1.45 -2.93 -9.36
N ALA A 232 -0.14 -2.94 -9.57
CA ALA A 232 0.47 -3.58 -10.74
C ALA A 232 0.21 -5.10 -10.78
N TRP A 233 0.29 -5.76 -9.62
CA TRP A 233 -0.02 -7.19 -9.48
C TRP A 233 -1.48 -7.46 -9.84
N ALA A 234 -2.40 -6.64 -9.33
CA ALA A 234 -3.81 -6.75 -9.67
C ALA A 234 -4.07 -6.57 -11.18
N ALA A 235 -3.42 -5.60 -11.81
CA ALA A 235 -3.51 -5.37 -13.24
C ALA A 235 -2.97 -6.56 -14.05
N ALA A 236 -1.82 -7.12 -13.65
CA ALA A 236 -1.25 -8.31 -14.29
C ALA A 236 -2.17 -9.53 -14.15
N LEU A 237 -2.73 -9.76 -12.96
CA LEU A 237 -3.69 -10.84 -12.72
C LEU A 237 -4.96 -10.68 -13.54
N LEU A 238 -5.50 -9.46 -13.64
CA LEU A 238 -6.64 -9.15 -14.50
C LEU A 238 -6.36 -9.44 -15.97
N ALA A 239 -5.18 -9.04 -16.46
CA ALA A 239 -4.77 -9.32 -17.84
C ALA A 239 -4.58 -10.82 -18.09
N LEU A 240 -3.99 -11.55 -17.15
CA LEU A 240 -3.84 -13.01 -17.24
C LEU A 240 -5.19 -13.73 -17.21
N LEU A 241 -6.12 -13.30 -16.36
CA LEU A 241 -7.50 -13.83 -16.34
C LEU A 241 -8.25 -13.56 -17.64
N TRP A 242 -7.95 -12.44 -18.30
CA TRP A 242 -8.50 -12.12 -19.60
C TRP A 242 -7.92 -13.04 -20.70
N LEU A 243 -6.60 -13.26 -20.68
CA LEU A 243 -5.89 -14.07 -21.68
C LEU A 243 -6.13 -15.57 -21.51
N LEU A 244 -6.14 -16.04 -20.27
CA LEU A 244 -6.33 -17.45 -19.89
C LEU A 244 -7.81 -17.59 -19.53
N ALA A 245 -8.59 -18.17 -20.45
CA ALA A 245 -10.02 -18.39 -20.26
C ALA A 245 -10.32 -18.84 -18.82
N ALA A 246 -11.26 -18.15 -18.17
CA ALA A 246 -11.57 -18.30 -16.74
C ALA A 246 -12.19 -19.67 -16.43
N THR A 247 -11.35 -20.71 -16.39
CA THR A 247 -11.73 -22.01 -15.86
C THR A 247 -11.71 -21.96 -14.33
N PRO A 248 -12.56 -22.72 -13.62
CA PRO A 248 -12.58 -22.73 -12.16
C PRO A 248 -11.21 -22.98 -11.53
N THR A 249 -10.43 -23.90 -12.12
CA THR A 249 -9.07 -24.21 -11.67
C THR A 249 -8.13 -23.01 -11.77
N VAL A 250 -8.15 -22.30 -12.90
CA VAL A 250 -7.34 -21.09 -13.12
C VAL A 250 -7.73 -19.99 -12.14
N THR A 251 -9.02 -19.78 -11.91
CA THR A 251 -9.53 -18.77 -10.96
C THR A 251 -9.12 -19.08 -9.52
N VAL A 252 -9.17 -20.34 -9.09
CA VAL A 252 -8.72 -20.76 -7.76
C VAL A 252 -7.23 -20.50 -7.57
N TRP A 253 -6.40 -20.88 -8.56
CA TRP A 253 -4.96 -20.60 -8.52
C TRP A 253 -4.67 -19.10 -8.44
N PHE A 254 -5.38 -18.28 -9.23
CA PHE A 254 -5.24 -16.83 -9.14
C PHE A 254 -5.69 -16.25 -7.81
N GLY A 255 -6.67 -16.86 -7.13
CA GLY A 255 -7.03 -16.52 -5.75
C GLY A 255 -5.85 -16.68 -4.79
N PHE A 256 -5.11 -17.80 -4.86
CA PHE A 256 -3.91 -18.00 -4.05
C PHE A 256 -2.79 -17.01 -4.41
N VAL A 257 -2.55 -16.79 -5.70
CA VAL A 257 -1.53 -15.86 -6.20
C VAL A 257 -1.86 -14.40 -5.82
N ALA A 258 -3.15 -14.05 -5.71
CA ALA A 258 -3.58 -12.73 -5.25
C ALA A 258 -3.30 -12.45 -3.77
N LEU A 259 -2.99 -13.48 -2.96
CA LEU A 259 -2.58 -13.29 -1.57
C LEU A 259 -1.12 -12.83 -1.42
N VAL A 260 -0.32 -12.93 -2.49
CA VAL A 260 1.11 -12.56 -2.45
C VAL A 260 1.33 -11.13 -1.91
N PRO A 261 0.67 -10.07 -2.41
CA PRO A 261 0.83 -8.72 -1.84
C PRO A 261 0.47 -8.62 -0.36
N ILE A 262 -0.54 -9.38 0.10
CA ILE A 262 -0.97 -9.41 1.51
C ILE A 262 0.11 -10.04 2.39
N LEU A 263 0.69 -11.16 1.93
CA LEU A 263 1.82 -11.79 2.61
C LEU A 263 3.05 -10.87 2.62
N LEU A 264 3.27 -10.11 1.54
CA LEU A 264 4.36 -9.15 1.46
C LEU A 264 4.19 -7.96 2.43
N LEU A 265 2.95 -7.56 2.74
CA LEU A 265 2.62 -6.59 3.78
C LEU A 265 2.92 -7.11 5.19
N SER A 266 2.85 -8.42 5.43
CA SER A 266 3.16 -9.02 6.73
C SER A 266 4.66 -9.19 6.97
N VAL A 267 5.48 -9.18 5.90
CA VAL A 267 6.94 -9.24 6.03
C VAL A 267 7.43 -8.00 6.80
N PRO A 268 8.17 -8.18 7.92
CA PRO A 268 8.68 -7.06 8.68
C PRO A 268 9.57 -6.16 7.82
N ALA A 269 9.59 -4.87 8.16
CA ALA A 269 10.41 -3.90 7.45
C ALA A 269 11.85 -4.21 7.85
N SER A 270 12.76 -4.30 6.88
CA SER A 270 14.14 -4.65 7.20
C SER A 270 14.77 -3.55 8.05
N ARG A 271 15.53 -3.91 9.08
CA ARG A 271 16.38 -3.00 9.89
C ARG A 271 17.57 -2.40 9.13
N ARG A 272 17.50 -2.33 7.79
CA ARG A 272 18.56 -1.74 6.96
C ARG A 272 18.75 -0.26 7.22
N VAL A 273 17.66 0.45 7.47
CA VAL A 273 17.69 1.89 7.76
C VAL A 273 18.56 2.13 8.99
N GLU A 274 18.24 1.47 10.10
CA GLU A 274 19.01 1.51 11.35
C GLU A 274 20.49 1.20 11.08
N ARG A 275 20.79 0.06 10.43
CA ARG A 275 22.18 -0.36 10.18
C ARG A 275 23.00 0.57 9.29
N ARG A 276 22.37 1.24 8.31
CA ARG A 276 23.10 2.09 7.35
C ARG A 276 23.21 3.53 7.81
N MET A 277 22.20 4.00 8.52
CA MET A 277 22.10 5.41 8.87
C MET A 277 22.58 5.71 10.28
N TRP A 278 22.63 4.70 11.16
CA TRP A 278 22.94 4.83 12.58
C TRP A 278 23.87 3.68 13.00
N THR A 279 25.03 3.59 12.34
CA THR A 279 26.01 2.52 12.58
C THR A 279 26.43 2.42 14.05
N ASP A 280 26.51 3.59 14.70
CA ASP A 280 27.07 3.73 16.04
C ASP A 280 26.10 3.19 17.12
N VAL A 281 24.80 3.15 16.81
CA VAL A 281 23.75 2.62 17.70
C VAL A 281 23.68 1.10 17.66
N VAL A 282 24.10 0.45 16.58
CA VAL A 282 24.01 -1.01 16.42
C VAL A 282 25.19 -1.75 17.07
N SER A 283 26.26 -1.03 17.41
CA SER A 283 27.46 -1.57 18.07
C SER A 283 27.41 -1.55 19.60
N ALA A 284 26.36 -0.97 20.20
CA ALA A 284 26.13 -0.90 21.64
C ALA A 284 25.14 -1.99 22.11
#